data_AF-A0A955YNK9-F1
#
_entry.id   AF-A0A955YNK9-F1
#
_cell.length_a   1.000
_cell.length_b   1.000
_cell.length_c   1.000
_cell.angle_alpha   90.00
_cell.angle_beta   90.00
_cell.angle_gamma   90.00
#
_symmetry.space_group_name_H-M   'P 1'
#
loop_
_entity.id
_entity.type
_entity.pdbx_description
1 polymer ?
#
loop_
_entity_poly.entity_id
_entity_poly.type
_entity_poly.pdbx_seq_one_letter_code
_entity_poly.pdbx_strand_id
1 'polypeptide(L)'
;MGDVFVRARCTHEGIALGSSCSAEFDVGETLRMGGNASLSTSASPSLRDQQGRIRMTGHVEAIDPEGVVYLRLATDCLVMADAAPGVFAVGTWLELDLDATKVVASLCLAPLC
;
A
#
# COMPACT_ATOMS: atom_id res chain seq x y z
N MET A 1 -12.15 -15.60 -13.90
CA MET A 1 -11.31 -15.16 -12.77
C MET A 1 -10.41 -14.07 -13.29
N GLY A 2 -10.86 -12.82 -13.20
CA GLY A 2 -10.09 -11.67 -13.63
C GLY A 2 -9.39 -11.07 -12.43
N ASP A 3 -8.07 -10.96 -12.51
CA ASP A 3 -7.31 -10.13 -11.57
C ASP A 3 -7.82 -8.68 -11.70
N VAL A 4 -8.35 -8.12 -10.61
CA VAL A 4 -8.71 -6.70 -10.56
C VAL A 4 -7.41 -5.92 -10.33
N PHE A 5 -6.82 -5.41 -11.40
CA PHE A 5 -5.73 -4.46 -11.32
C PHE A 5 -6.31 -3.07 -11.09
N VAL A 6 -6.17 -2.53 -9.88
CA VAL A 6 -6.53 -1.14 -9.60
C VAL A 6 -5.41 -0.24 -10.13
N ARG A 7 -5.58 0.26 -11.35
CA ARG A 7 -4.94 1.49 -11.85
C ARG A 7 -6.03 2.57 -11.85
N ALA A 8 -6.13 3.37 -10.80
CA ALA A 8 -6.93 4.61 -10.86
C ALA A 8 -6.01 5.76 -11.33
N ARG A 9 -6.49 6.85 -12.04
CA ARG A 9 -6.05 8.32 -12.17
C ARG A 9 -7.12 9.16 -11.56
N CYS A 10 -6.70 10.17 -10.82
CA CYS A 10 -7.60 11.18 -10.31
C CYS A 10 -7.22 12.48 -11.01
N THR A 11 -8.06 12.87 -11.97
CA THR A 11 -8.26 14.28 -12.29
C THR A 11 -9.57 14.70 -11.63
N HIS A 12 -9.71 15.99 -11.36
CA HIS A 12 -10.75 16.65 -10.56
C HIS A 12 -12.21 16.37 -10.97
N GLU A 13 -12.47 15.58 -12.02
CA GLU A 13 -13.79 15.39 -12.66
C GLU A 13 -14.28 13.94 -12.72
N GLY A 14 -13.57 12.97 -12.12
CA GLY A 14 -14.00 11.57 -12.02
C GLY A 14 -13.03 10.56 -12.62
N ILE A 15 -13.18 9.28 -12.22
CA ILE A 15 -12.31 8.17 -12.64
C ILE A 15 -12.80 7.65 -14.01
N ALA A 16 -12.09 8.01 -15.09
CA ALA A 16 -12.28 7.39 -16.40
C ALA A 16 -11.49 6.07 -16.50
N LEU A 17 -12.11 5.05 -17.08
CA LEU A 17 -11.45 3.76 -17.37
C LEU A 17 -10.17 4.00 -18.20
N GLY A 18 -9.03 3.48 -17.72
CA GLY A 18 -7.73 3.60 -18.40
C GLY A 18 -6.77 4.67 -17.85
N SER A 19 -7.09 5.30 -16.72
CA SER A 19 -6.30 6.42 -16.18
C SER A 19 -5.40 5.98 -14.95
N SER A 20 -4.21 6.59 -14.68
CA SER A 20 -3.27 6.47 -13.50
C SER A 20 -3.16 7.60 -12.40
N CYS A 21 -3.22 7.35 -11.08
CA CYS A 21 -3.53 8.26 -9.94
C CYS A 21 -2.55 8.04 -8.83
N SER A 22 -2.30 9.13 -8.13
CA SER A 22 -1.75 9.07 -6.80
C SER A 22 -2.86 8.74 -5.80
N ALA A 23 -2.64 7.65 -5.08
CA ALA A 23 -3.43 7.27 -3.92
C ALA A 23 -2.47 7.07 -2.75
N GLU A 24 -2.87 7.59 -1.61
CA GLU A 24 -2.25 7.31 -0.33
C GLU A 24 -3.12 6.29 0.40
N PHE A 25 -2.49 5.30 1.01
CA PHE A 25 -3.17 4.31 1.82
C PHE A 25 -2.72 4.45 3.26
N ASP A 26 -3.69 4.69 4.12
CA ASP A 26 -3.51 4.65 5.57
C ASP A 26 -3.94 3.27 6.06
N VAL A 27 -3.05 2.61 6.81
CA VAL A 27 -3.30 1.30 7.41
C VAL A 27 -3.48 1.48 8.91
N GLY A 28 -4.73 1.45 9.36
CA GLY A 28 -5.11 1.54 10.78
C GLY A 28 -4.84 0.26 11.60
N GLU A 29 -3.89 -0.57 11.16
CA GLU A 29 -3.45 -1.79 11.82
C GLU A 29 -1.92 -1.80 11.94
N THR A 30 -1.40 -2.14 13.11
CA THR A 30 0.04 -2.27 13.32
C THR A 30 0.58 -3.52 12.62
N LEU A 31 1.62 -3.36 11.80
CA LEU A 31 2.32 -4.43 11.12
C LEU A 31 3.11 -5.30 12.12
N ARG A 32 3.01 -6.62 11.91
CA ARG A 32 3.65 -7.65 12.73
C ARG A 32 4.24 -8.71 11.81
N MET A 33 5.57 -8.83 11.82
CA MET A 33 6.27 -9.86 11.07
C MET A 33 5.80 -11.26 11.51
N GLY A 34 5.45 -12.12 10.55
CA GLY A 34 4.86 -13.45 10.80
C GLY A 34 3.38 -13.43 11.22
N GLY A 35 2.77 -12.24 11.35
CA GLY A 35 1.34 -12.04 11.55
C GLY A 35 0.68 -11.56 10.26
N ASN A 36 0.41 -10.26 10.17
CA ASN A 36 -0.18 -9.60 9.00
C ASN A 36 0.87 -9.10 7.99
N ALA A 37 2.16 -9.33 8.25
CA ALA A 37 3.25 -8.96 7.37
C ALA A 37 4.26 -10.10 7.23
N SER A 38 4.80 -10.29 6.03
CA SER A 38 5.83 -11.29 5.73
C SER A 38 6.78 -10.79 4.65
N LEU A 39 7.97 -11.40 4.55
CA LEU A 39 8.88 -11.13 3.44
C LEU A 39 8.31 -11.71 2.14
N SER A 40 8.22 -10.87 1.11
CA SER A 40 7.81 -11.32 -0.21
C SER A 40 9.02 -11.80 -1.00
N THR A 41 8.87 -12.93 -1.69
CA THR A 41 9.83 -13.40 -2.69
C THR A 41 9.61 -12.75 -4.06
N SER A 42 8.54 -11.98 -4.22
CA SER A 42 8.18 -11.28 -5.44
C SER A 42 8.60 -9.81 -5.33
N ALA A 43 9.47 -9.37 -6.25
CA ALA A 43 9.88 -7.98 -6.40
C ALA A 43 8.92 -7.19 -7.31
N SER A 44 7.61 -7.44 -7.16
CA SER A 44 6.58 -6.78 -7.95
C SER A 44 5.49 -6.26 -7.04
N PRO A 45 5.14 -4.98 -7.14
CA PRO A 45 4.11 -4.44 -6.30
C PRO A 45 2.74 -4.95 -6.73
N SER A 46 1.84 -5.12 -5.77
CA SER A 46 0.47 -5.53 -6.04
C SER A 46 -0.49 -5.12 -4.92
N LEU A 47 -1.76 -4.97 -5.26
CA LEU A 47 -2.85 -4.77 -4.31
C LEU A 47 -4.04 -5.59 -4.81
N ARG A 48 -4.58 -6.45 -3.94
CA ARG A 48 -5.69 -7.34 -4.26
C ARG A 48 -6.68 -7.36 -3.10
N ASP A 49 -7.96 -7.15 -3.39
CA ASP A 49 -9.04 -7.44 -2.45
C ASP A 49 -9.45 -8.91 -2.59
N GLN A 50 -9.47 -9.61 -1.47
CA GLN A 50 -9.91 -11.00 -1.35
C GLN A 50 -10.86 -11.13 -0.17
N GLN A 51 -12.16 -10.99 -0.43
CA GLN A 51 -13.24 -11.31 0.52
C GLN A 51 -13.12 -10.54 1.86
N GLY A 52 -12.85 -9.23 1.80
CA GLY A 52 -12.71 -8.40 3.00
C GLY A 52 -11.30 -8.39 3.59
N ARG A 53 -10.33 -8.97 2.88
CA ARG A 53 -8.90 -8.86 3.16
C ARG A 53 -8.22 -8.12 2.02
N ILE A 54 -7.28 -7.24 2.34
CA ILE A 54 -6.40 -6.61 1.35
C ILE A 54 -5.04 -7.31 1.43
N ARG A 55 -4.67 -7.98 0.34
CA ARG A 55 -3.32 -8.49 0.15
C ARG A 55 -2.52 -7.49 -0.67
N MET A 56 -1.43 -7.03 -0.08
CA MET A 56 -0.61 -5.95 -0.64
C MET A 56 0.84 -6.40 -0.70
N THR A 57 1.52 -6.15 -1.81
CA THR A 57 2.96 -6.35 -1.94
C THR A 57 3.62 -5.04 -2.27
N GLY A 58 4.60 -4.62 -1.48
CA GLY A 58 5.28 -3.35 -1.64
C GLY A 58 6.73 -3.39 -1.21
N HIS A 59 7.50 -2.42 -1.69
CA HIS A 59 8.89 -2.25 -1.34
C HIS A 59 9.02 -1.27 -0.17
N VAL A 60 9.78 -1.62 0.86
CA VAL A 60 10.06 -0.73 2.00
C VAL A 60 11.05 0.34 1.55
N GLU A 61 10.58 1.57 1.40
CA GLU A 61 11.39 2.70 0.97
C GLU A 61 12.07 3.40 2.15
N ALA A 62 11.35 3.55 3.26
CA ALA A 62 11.83 4.21 4.46
C ALA A 62 11.15 3.64 5.71
N ILE A 63 11.80 3.84 6.85
CA ILE A 63 11.26 3.53 8.18
C ILE A 63 11.63 4.70 9.09
N ASP A 64 10.64 5.30 9.71
CA ASP A 64 10.87 6.38 10.66
C ASP A 64 11.31 5.86 12.04
N PRO A 65 12.01 6.69 12.84
CA PRO A 65 12.46 6.31 14.19
C PRO A 65 11.32 5.90 15.14
N GLU A 66 10.10 6.37 14.87
CA GLU A 66 8.90 6.05 15.65
C GLU A 66 8.27 4.70 15.26
N GLY A 67 8.80 4.03 14.22
CA GLY A 67 8.33 2.72 13.77
C GLY A 67 7.33 2.77 12.61
N VAL A 68 7.12 3.92 11.97
CA VAL A 68 6.28 4.01 10.77
C VAL A 68 7.04 3.47 9.56
N VAL A 69 6.43 2.53 8.84
CA VAL A 69 6.98 1.91 7.63
C VAL A 69 6.34 2.55 6.40
N TYR A 70 7.18 3.00 5.47
CA TYR A 70 6.76 3.55 4.18
C TYR A 70 6.92 2.49 3.09
N LEU A 71 5.81 1.94 2.60
CA LEU A 71 5.79 0.95 1.53
C LEU A 71 5.40 1.58 0.19
N ARG A 72 6.24 1.38 -0.82
CA ARG A 72 6.02 1.82 -2.20
C ARG A 72 5.31 0.73 -3.00
N LEU A 73 4.14 1.05 -3.54
CA LEU A 73 3.36 0.15 -4.43
C LEU A 73 3.45 0.56 -5.91
N ALA A 74 3.77 1.81 -6.19
CA ALA A 74 4.05 2.33 -7.54
C ALA A 74 4.83 3.62 -7.36
N THR A 75 5.44 4.15 -8.43
CA THR A 75 6.21 5.42 -8.38
C THR A 75 5.48 6.55 -7.65
N ASP A 76 4.15 6.59 -7.76
CA ASP A 76 3.25 7.62 -7.25
C ASP A 76 2.28 7.12 -6.16
N CYS A 77 2.54 5.95 -5.56
CA CYS A 77 1.67 5.33 -4.56
C CYS A 77 2.49 4.92 -3.32
N LEU A 78 2.20 5.55 -2.19
CA LEU A 78 2.85 5.30 -0.91
C LEU A 78 1.82 4.82 0.11
N VAL A 79 2.24 3.87 0.94
CA VAL A 79 1.45 3.30 2.04
C VAL A 79 2.20 3.60 3.32
N MET A 80 1.48 4.09 4.33
CA MET A 80 2.00 4.30 5.66
C MET A 80 1.37 3.30 6.62
N ALA A 81 2.20 2.62 7.39
CA ALA A 81 1.74 1.64 8.36
C ALA A 81 2.61 1.65 9.60
N ASP A 82 1.99 1.62 10.78
CA ASP A 82 2.70 1.53 12.04
C ASP A 82 3.33 0.15 12.22
N ALA A 83 4.54 0.10 12.77
CA ALA A 83 5.22 -1.13 13.15
C ALA A 83 6.00 -0.95 14.46
N ALA A 84 6.36 -2.06 15.08
CA ALA A 84 7.34 -2.01 16.16
C ALA A 84 8.73 -1.62 15.60
N PRO A 85 9.50 -0.75 16.29
CA PRO A 85 10.82 -0.34 15.85
C PRO A 85 11.78 -1.53 15.64
N GLY A 86 12.57 -1.48 14.57
CA GLY A 86 13.62 -2.46 14.28
C GLY A 86 13.13 -3.83 13.76
N VAL A 87 11.82 -4.00 13.51
CA VAL A 87 11.26 -5.27 12.99
C VAL A 87 11.41 -5.40 11.47
N PHE A 88 11.38 -4.28 10.75
CA PHE A 88 11.43 -4.23 9.30
C PHE A 88 12.74 -3.60 8.81
N ALA A 89 13.09 -3.85 7.55
CA ALA A 89 14.31 -3.32 6.93
C ALA A 89 14.01 -2.59 5.62
N VAL A 90 14.61 -1.42 5.45
CA VAL A 90 14.60 -0.67 4.18
C VAL A 90 15.22 -1.53 3.07
N GLY A 91 14.65 -1.45 1.87
CA GLY A 91 15.13 -2.23 0.71
C GLY A 91 14.47 -3.60 0.56
N THR A 92 13.61 -4.00 1.49
CA THR A 92 12.95 -5.32 1.46
C THR A 92 11.59 -5.25 0.79
N TRP A 93 11.17 -6.36 0.21
CA TRP A 93 9.80 -6.53 -0.28
C TRP A 93 8.96 -7.19 0.80
N LEU A 94 7.84 -6.57 1.11
CA LEU A 94 6.87 -7.08 2.08
C LEU A 94 5.60 -7.48 1.38
N GLU A 95 5.00 -8.55 1.88
CA GLU A 95 3.63 -8.91 1.63
C GLU A 95 2.82 -8.69 2.90
N LEU A 96 1.76 -7.90 2.80
CA LEU A 96 0.82 -7.59 3.87
C LEU A 96 -0.51 -8.29 3.61
N ASP A 97 -1.15 -8.76 4.66
CA ASP A 97 -2.50 -9.33 4.65
C ASP A 97 -3.34 -8.64 5.71
N LEU A 98 -4.08 -7.63 5.28
CA LEU A 98 -4.75 -6.63 6.11
C LEU A 98 -6.26 -6.82 6.10
N ASP A 99 -6.94 -6.42 7.17
CA ASP A 99 -8.40 -6.27 7.14
C ASP A 99 -8.78 -5.09 6.25
N ALA A 100 -9.67 -5.30 5.27
CA ALA A 100 -10.09 -4.25 4.34
C ALA A 100 -10.76 -3.06 5.03
N THR A 101 -11.37 -3.27 6.20
CA THR A 101 -11.99 -2.19 7.00
C THR A 101 -10.96 -1.30 7.70
N LYS A 102 -9.68 -1.72 7.73
CA LYS A 102 -8.56 -0.99 8.32
C LYS A 102 -7.71 -0.27 7.29
N VAL A 103 -8.02 -0.41 6.01
CA VAL A 103 -7.30 0.24 4.92
C VAL A 103 -8.16 1.36 4.38
N VAL A 104 -7.68 2.60 4.54
CA VAL A 104 -8.36 3.78 3.99
C VAL A 104 -7.54 4.27 2.81
N ALA A 105 -8.15 4.25 1.62
CA ALA A 105 -7.57 4.83 0.43
C ALA A 105 -8.02 6.29 0.31
N SER A 106 -7.06 7.21 0.36
CA SER A 106 -7.27 8.62 0.10
C SER A 106 -6.73 8.93 -1.28
N LEU A 107 -7.59 9.46 -2.14
CA LEU A 107 -7.14 9.95 -3.44
C LEU A 107 -6.41 11.26 -3.22
N CYS A 108 -5.16 11.33 -3.67
CA CYS A 108 -4.43 12.59 -3.74
C CYS A 108 -5.01 13.37 -4.93
N LEU A 109 -6.15 14.02 -4.72
CA LEU A 109 -6.62 15.08 -5.59
C LEU A 109 -5.68 16.26 -5.39
N ALA A 110 -4.52 16.24 -6.04
CA ALA A 110 -3.71 17.44 -6.11
C ALA A 110 -4.56 18.53 -6.79
N PRO A 111 -4.82 19.69 -6.16
CA PRO A 111 -5.05 20.89 -6.92
C PRO A 111 -3.68 21.36 -7.45
N LEU A 112 -3.65 21.80 -8.71
CA LEU A 112 -2.58 22.62 -9.32
C LEU A 112 -1.37 21.85 -9.89
N CYS A 113 -1.48 21.52 -11.19
CA CYS A 113 -0.44 21.88 -12.15
C CYS A 113 -0.89 23.19 -12.84
#